data_AF-A0A963LLJ8-F1
#
_entry.id   AF-A0A963LLJ8-F1
#
_cell.length_a   1.000
_cell.length_b   1.000
_cell.length_c   1.000
_cell.angle_alpha   90.00
_cell.angle_beta   90.00
_cell.angle_gamma   90.00
#
_symmetry.space_group_name_H-M   'P 1'
#
loop_
_entity.id
_entity.type
_entity.pdbx_description
1 polymer ?
#
loop_
_entity_poly.entity_id
_entity_poly.type
_entity_poly.pdbx_seq_one_letter_code
_entity_poly.pdbx_strand_id
1 'polypeptide(L)'
;MRTTRSTRDWELLLDRLRHVADTPADDAVAAIVGDWQVLAPDADAQALRDAHGEQWKKLAQATALLNTLGANGTLATWPGQPPEVEDDVFRAVQGFVHAQQALPGWADTAKLQRAETLFYEYGPLSCILLFCASLPECYVLPDLATVLHRAGQLEQHTEYRIRSTAAMIFPVMMRGGLSDASG
;
A
#
# COMPACT_ATOMS: atom_id res chain seq x y z
N MET A 1 -26.88 -11.40 -17.71
CA MET A 1 -26.80 -12.81 -17.24
C MET A 1 -25.86 -12.86 -16.05
N ARG A 2 -26.36 -13.11 -14.83
CA ARG A 2 -25.50 -13.40 -13.66
C ARG A 2 -25.19 -14.89 -13.68
N THR A 3 -23.95 -15.25 -14.01
CA THR A 3 -23.44 -16.62 -13.79
C THR A 3 -23.31 -16.86 -12.29
N THR A 4 -24.20 -17.67 -11.73
CA THR A 4 -24.07 -18.18 -10.35
C THR A 4 -22.91 -19.18 -10.28
N ARG A 5 -21.81 -18.80 -9.63
CA ARG A 5 -20.70 -19.71 -9.29
C ARG A 5 -21.14 -20.71 -8.23
N SER A 6 -20.75 -21.97 -8.38
CA SER A 6 -20.96 -22.99 -7.35
C SER A 6 -20.01 -22.79 -6.16
N THR A 7 -20.31 -23.38 -4.99
CA THR A 7 -19.43 -23.33 -3.81
C THR A 7 -18.01 -23.83 -4.13
N ARG A 8 -17.90 -24.88 -4.94
CA ARG A 8 -16.63 -25.44 -5.39
C ARG A 8 -15.84 -24.47 -6.28
N ASP A 9 -16.53 -23.68 -7.11
CA ASP A 9 -15.88 -22.64 -7.92
C ASP A 9 -15.31 -21.51 -7.06
N TRP A 10 -15.98 -21.19 -5.94
CA TRP A 10 -15.48 -20.23 -4.96
C TRP A 10 -14.27 -20.75 -4.20
N GLU A 11 -14.29 -22.01 -3.76
CA GLU A 11 -13.13 -22.63 -3.08
C GLU A 11 -11.89 -22.64 -3.99
N LEU A 12 -12.05 -23.06 -5.25
CA LEU A 12 -10.96 -23.06 -6.23
C LEU A 12 -10.48 -21.65 -6.60
N LEU A 13 -11.35 -20.65 -6.52
CA LEU A 13 -10.94 -19.26 -6.71
C LEU A 13 -10.16 -18.75 -5.51
N LEU A 14 -10.66 -18.96 -4.29
CA LEU A 14 -10.03 -18.53 -3.06
C LEU A 14 -8.64 -19.17 -2.90
N ASP A 15 -8.50 -20.44 -3.24
CA ASP A 15 -7.21 -21.13 -3.22
C ASP A 15 -6.22 -20.50 -4.22
N ARG A 16 -6.66 -20.22 -5.45
CA ARG A 16 -5.84 -19.52 -6.44
C ARG A 16 -5.41 -18.13 -5.98
N LEU A 17 -6.30 -17.38 -5.33
CA LEU A 17 -6.00 -16.03 -4.83
C LEU A 17 -4.89 -16.01 -3.78
N ARG A 18 -4.58 -17.13 -3.11
CA ARG A 18 -3.45 -17.24 -2.18
C ARG A 18 -2.08 -17.14 -2.86
N HIS A 19 -2.04 -17.34 -4.18
CA HIS A 19 -0.82 -17.34 -4.98
C HIS A 19 -0.73 -16.16 -5.95
N VAL A 20 -1.67 -15.22 -5.85
CA VAL A 20 -1.67 -14.00 -6.67
C VAL A 20 -1.09 -12.86 -5.83
N ALA A 21 0.05 -12.33 -6.27
CA ALA A 21 0.66 -11.12 -5.73
C ALA A 21 0.21 -9.86 -6.51
N ASP A 22 0.88 -8.73 -6.30
CA ASP A 22 0.58 -7.46 -6.96
C ASP A 22 1.62 -7.20 -8.06
N THR A 23 1.40 -7.77 -9.25
CA THR A 23 2.37 -7.68 -10.36
C THR A 23 2.81 -6.25 -10.68
N PRO A 24 1.91 -5.24 -10.79
CA PRO A 24 2.34 -3.85 -10.98
C PRO A 24 3.27 -3.32 -9.89
N ALA A 25 2.98 -3.61 -8.61
CA ALA A 25 3.82 -3.17 -7.51
C ALA A 25 5.14 -3.95 -7.43
N ASP A 26 5.09 -5.26 -7.64
CA ASP A 26 6.25 -6.15 -7.66
C ASP A 26 7.24 -5.74 -8.75
N ASP A 27 6.74 -5.47 -9.96
CA ASP A 27 7.54 -4.99 -11.10
C ASP A 27 8.16 -3.61 -10.82
N ALA A 28 7.40 -2.69 -10.21
CA ALA A 28 7.90 -1.37 -9.84
C ALA A 28 8.99 -1.45 -8.77
N VAL A 29 8.81 -2.28 -7.73
CA VAL A 29 9.82 -2.52 -6.70
C VAL A 29 11.06 -3.17 -7.31
N ALA A 30 10.89 -4.17 -8.17
CA ALA A 30 12.00 -4.81 -8.88
C ALA A 30 12.79 -3.81 -9.74
N ALA A 31 12.12 -2.88 -10.43
CA ALA A 31 12.79 -1.82 -11.18
C ALA A 31 13.54 -0.82 -10.27
N ILE A 32 13.04 -0.54 -9.07
CA ILE A 32 13.72 0.35 -8.11
C ILE A 32 14.96 -0.32 -7.51
N VAL A 33 14.83 -1.56 -7.03
CA VAL A 33 15.91 -2.22 -6.27
C VAL A 33 16.88 -2.99 -7.15
N GLY A 34 16.44 -3.47 -8.32
CA GLY A 34 17.22 -4.35 -9.19
C GLY A 34 17.59 -5.66 -8.50
N ASP A 35 18.65 -6.29 -8.98
CA ASP A 35 19.09 -7.59 -8.47
C ASP A 35 19.70 -7.49 -7.06
N TRP A 36 19.32 -8.43 -6.22
CA TRP A 36 19.92 -8.64 -4.90
C TRP A 36 20.95 -9.76 -4.97
N GLN A 37 22.15 -9.48 -4.46
CA GLN A 37 23.18 -10.50 -4.31
C GLN A 37 22.80 -11.50 -3.20
N VAL A 38 22.90 -12.79 -3.49
CA VAL A 38 22.75 -13.83 -2.47
C VAL A 38 24.11 -14.02 -1.78
N LEU A 39 24.21 -13.55 -0.54
CA LEU A 39 25.41 -13.75 0.28
C LEU A 39 25.39 -15.11 0.98
N ALA A 40 26.55 -15.50 1.52
CA ALA A 40 26.66 -16.70 2.35
C ALA A 40 25.75 -16.60 3.59
N PRO A 41 25.19 -17.72 4.10
CA PRO A 41 24.27 -17.71 5.23
C PRO A 41 24.86 -17.14 6.54
N ASP A 42 26.17 -17.12 6.67
CA ASP A 42 26.94 -16.60 7.81
C ASP A 42 27.46 -15.17 7.59
N ALA A 43 27.06 -14.51 6.50
CA ALA A 43 27.43 -13.12 6.24
C ALA A 43 26.96 -12.21 7.38
N ASP A 44 27.85 -11.34 7.85
CA ASP A 44 27.52 -10.40 8.91
C ASP A 44 26.73 -9.18 8.39
N ALA A 45 26.24 -8.38 9.34
CA ALA A 45 25.45 -7.18 9.01
C ALA A 45 26.24 -6.14 8.20
N GLN A 46 27.58 -6.14 8.28
CA GLN A 46 28.41 -5.20 7.53
C GLN A 46 28.52 -5.64 6.07
N ALA A 47 28.77 -6.93 5.82
CA ALA A 47 28.78 -7.53 4.50
C ALA A 47 27.44 -7.31 3.76
N LEU A 48 26.31 -7.45 4.47
CA LEU A 48 24.98 -7.14 3.92
C LEU A 48 24.82 -5.66 3.52
N ARG A 49 25.31 -4.73 4.35
CA ARG A 49 25.27 -3.29 4.03
C ARG A 49 26.16 -2.95 2.84
N ASP A 50 27.33 -3.54 2.76
CA ASP A 50 28.29 -3.28 1.69
C ASP A 50 27.80 -3.85 0.35
N ALA A 51 27.17 -5.04 0.37
CA ALA A 51 26.62 -5.67 -0.82
C ALA A 51 25.34 -4.99 -1.36
N HIS A 52 24.55 -4.35 -0.47
CA HIS A 52 23.22 -3.83 -0.82
C HIS A 52 23.05 -2.32 -0.62
N GLY A 53 24.13 -1.59 -0.33
CA GLY A 53 24.05 -0.18 0.02
C GLY A 53 23.45 0.70 -1.08
N GLU A 54 23.59 0.32 -2.36
CA GLU A 54 22.97 1.01 -3.48
C GLU A 54 21.44 0.80 -3.51
N GLN A 55 20.98 -0.43 -3.33
CA GLN A 55 19.56 -0.79 -3.29
C GLN A 55 18.85 -0.04 -2.15
N TRP A 56 19.49 0.06 -0.98
CA TRP A 56 18.98 0.87 0.13
C TRP A 56 18.88 2.36 -0.20
N LYS A 57 19.86 2.92 -0.92
CA LYS A 57 19.80 4.31 -1.39
C LYS A 57 18.64 4.53 -2.38
N LYS A 58 18.44 3.61 -3.33
CA LYS A 58 17.33 3.66 -4.29
C LYS A 58 15.97 3.59 -3.58
N LEU A 59 15.82 2.72 -2.59
CA LEU A 59 14.61 2.66 -1.75
C LEU A 59 14.37 3.96 -0.97
N ALA A 60 15.41 4.54 -0.39
CA ALA A 60 15.32 5.82 0.32
C ALA A 60 14.92 6.96 -0.62
N GLN A 61 15.47 6.98 -1.83
CA GLN A 61 15.09 7.93 -2.88
C GLN A 61 13.63 7.76 -3.32
N ALA A 62 13.18 6.53 -3.57
CA ALA A 62 11.79 6.24 -3.90
C ALA A 62 10.84 6.69 -2.78
N THR A 63 11.20 6.43 -1.52
CA THR A 63 10.43 6.87 -0.35
C THR A 63 10.37 8.40 -0.27
N ALA A 64 11.50 9.09 -0.47
CA ALA A 64 11.54 10.55 -0.48
C ALA A 64 10.66 11.14 -1.59
N LEU A 65 10.66 10.52 -2.77
CA LEU A 65 9.80 10.92 -3.87
C LEU A 65 8.32 10.71 -3.51
N LEU A 66 7.92 9.52 -3.06
CA LEU A 66 6.53 9.23 -2.65
C LEU A 66 6.03 10.16 -1.54
N ASN A 67 6.89 10.63 -0.64
CA ASN A 67 6.52 11.61 0.39
C ASN A 67 6.16 13.00 -0.17
N THR A 68 6.37 13.24 -1.48
CA THR A 68 5.93 14.45 -2.18
C THR A 68 4.55 14.30 -2.83
N LEU A 69 3.91 13.14 -2.71
CA LEU A 69 2.56 12.93 -3.21
C LEU A 69 1.60 13.94 -2.57
N GLY A 70 0.82 14.59 -3.44
CA GLY A 70 -0.16 15.58 -3.06
C GLY A 70 -1.58 15.02 -3.09
N ALA A 71 -2.52 15.90 -3.44
CA ALA A 71 -3.92 15.56 -3.60
C ALA A 71 -4.20 14.75 -4.88
N ASN A 72 -5.35 14.09 -4.95
CA ASN A 72 -5.78 13.26 -6.09
C ASN A 72 -5.66 14.01 -7.43
N GLY A 73 -6.03 15.30 -7.47
CA GLY A 73 -5.98 16.14 -8.66
C GLY A 73 -4.57 16.48 -9.17
N THR A 74 -3.56 16.29 -8.32
CA THR A 74 -2.15 16.54 -8.70
C THR A 74 -1.46 15.30 -9.26
N LEU A 75 -2.01 14.11 -9.06
CA LEU A 75 -1.36 12.85 -9.42
C LEU A 75 -1.07 12.75 -10.92
N ALA A 76 -1.96 13.29 -11.76
CA ALA A 76 -1.84 13.26 -13.22
C ALA A 76 -0.66 14.08 -13.77
N THR A 77 -0.10 14.99 -12.98
CA THR A 77 1.09 15.78 -13.36
C THR A 77 2.26 15.57 -12.40
N TRP A 78 2.05 14.81 -11.34
CA TRP A 78 3.08 14.44 -10.37
C TRP A 78 4.11 13.49 -11.01
N PRO A 79 5.39 13.50 -10.57
CA PRO A 79 6.03 14.43 -9.63
C PRO A 79 6.49 15.75 -10.29
N GLY A 80 6.02 16.05 -11.50
CA GLY A 80 6.42 17.22 -12.29
C GLY A 80 7.47 16.88 -13.34
N GLN A 81 8.41 17.81 -13.57
CA GLN A 81 9.44 17.66 -14.57
C GLN A 81 10.44 16.56 -14.16
N PRO A 82 10.81 15.64 -15.08
CA PRO A 82 11.84 14.66 -14.80
C PRO A 82 13.20 15.34 -14.54
N PRO A 83 14.07 14.71 -13.75
CA PRO A 83 15.44 15.20 -13.57
C PRO A 83 16.17 15.28 -14.91
N GLU A 84 17.12 16.22 -15.03
CA GLU A 84 17.93 16.40 -16.24
C GLU A 84 18.79 15.17 -16.56
N VAL A 85 19.17 14.42 -15.53
CA VAL A 85 19.89 13.16 -15.63
C VAL A 85 18.88 12.02 -15.58
N GLU A 86 19.12 10.98 -16.39
CA GLU A 86 18.35 9.75 -16.38
C GLU A 86 18.33 9.12 -14.98
N ASP A 87 17.12 8.87 -14.49
CA ASP A 87 16.85 8.37 -13.14
C ASP A 87 15.79 7.27 -13.20
N ASP A 88 16.23 6.03 -13.07
CA ASP A 88 15.37 4.85 -13.14
C ASP A 88 14.39 4.79 -11.96
N VAL A 89 14.80 5.26 -10.77
CA VAL A 89 13.93 5.30 -9.58
C VAL A 89 12.78 6.28 -9.83
N PHE A 90 13.08 7.47 -10.34
CA PHE A 90 12.05 8.45 -10.70
C PHE A 90 11.04 7.85 -11.69
N ARG A 91 11.53 7.22 -12.77
CA ARG A 91 10.67 6.65 -13.82
C ARG A 91 9.82 5.48 -13.30
N ALA A 92 10.40 4.59 -12.52
CA ALA A 92 9.68 3.44 -11.96
C ALA A 92 8.54 3.90 -11.04
N VAL A 93 8.83 4.83 -10.12
CA VAL A 93 7.82 5.37 -9.20
C VAL A 93 6.75 6.17 -9.94
N GLN A 94 7.15 7.06 -10.86
CA GLN A 94 6.21 7.82 -11.67
C GLN A 94 5.29 6.90 -12.48
N GLY A 95 5.87 5.94 -13.20
CA GLY A 95 5.12 4.99 -14.02
C GLY A 95 4.08 4.22 -13.21
N PHE A 96 4.47 3.73 -12.02
CA PHE A 96 3.56 3.04 -11.12
C PHE A 96 2.39 3.94 -10.67
N VAL A 97 2.67 5.14 -10.15
CA VAL A 97 1.61 6.06 -9.69
C VAL A 97 0.66 6.44 -10.83
N HIS A 98 1.20 6.76 -12.01
CA HIS A 98 0.37 7.12 -13.17
C HIS A 98 -0.53 5.99 -13.63
N ALA A 99 -0.05 4.74 -13.57
CA ALA A 99 -0.82 3.57 -13.95
C ALA A 99 -1.92 3.22 -12.92
N GLN A 100 -1.71 3.52 -11.63
CA GLN A 100 -2.57 3.07 -10.55
C GLN A 100 -3.45 4.17 -9.92
N GLN A 101 -3.31 5.43 -10.30
CA GLN A 101 -4.04 6.57 -9.71
C GLN A 101 -5.55 6.61 -10.01
N ALA A 102 -6.01 5.92 -11.06
CA ALA A 102 -7.39 6.05 -11.54
C ALA A 102 -8.35 5.16 -10.75
N LEU A 103 -9.50 5.72 -10.37
CA LEU A 103 -10.60 4.89 -9.87
C LEU A 103 -11.06 3.92 -10.95
N PRO A 104 -11.40 2.67 -10.58
CA PRO A 104 -11.87 1.70 -11.54
C PRO A 104 -13.22 2.13 -12.13
N GLY A 105 -13.51 1.74 -13.37
CA GLY A 105 -14.74 2.17 -14.08
C GLY A 105 -16.06 1.70 -13.45
N TRP A 106 -16.03 0.81 -12.47
CA TRP A 106 -17.20 0.39 -11.69
C TRP A 106 -17.44 1.25 -10.44
N ALA A 107 -16.53 2.17 -10.11
CA ALA A 107 -16.67 3.07 -8.97
C ALA A 107 -17.92 3.95 -9.13
N ASP A 108 -18.71 4.04 -8.06
CA ASP A 108 -20.00 4.75 -8.04
C ASP A 108 -19.89 5.91 -7.04
N THR A 109 -19.78 7.13 -7.56
CA THR A 109 -19.60 8.34 -6.77
C THR A 109 -20.72 8.55 -5.76
N ALA A 110 -21.97 8.15 -6.07
CA ALA A 110 -23.08 8.31 -5.14
C ALA A 110 -22.93 7.37 -3.92
N LYS A 111 -22.41 6.16 -4.13
CA LYS A 111 -22.10 5.23 -3.03
C LYS A 111 -20.92 5.70 -2.20
N LEU A 112 -19.89 6.27 -2.83
CA LEU A 112 -18.75 6.86 -2.12
C LEU A 112 -19.21 7.98 -1.19
N GLN A 113 -19.97 8.95 -1.72
CA GLN A 113 -20.51 10.06 -0.92
C GLN A 113 -21.42 9.59 0.23
N ARG A 114 -22.22 8.54 0.00
CA ARG A 114 -23.05 7.95 1.06
C ARG A 114 -22.20 7.30 2.16
N ALA A 115 -21.12 6.60 1.77
CA ALA A 115 -20.19 5.99 2.71
C ALA A 115 -19.44 7.05 3.54
N GLU A 116 -18.98 8.14 2.91
CA GLU A 116 -18.35 9.29 3.60
C GLU A 116 -19.31 9.91 4.64
N THR A 117 -20.58 10.10 4.25
CA THR A 117 -21.61 10.63 5.16
C THR A 117 -21.82 9.70 6.35
N LEU A 118 -21.94 8.39 6.11
CA LEU A 118 -22.11 7.41 7.18
C LEU A 118 -20.90 7.37 8.11
N PHE A 119 -19.68 7.40 7.56
CA PHE A 119 -18.46 7.44 8.37
C PHE A 119 -18.40 8.69 9.25
N TYR A 120 -18.79 9.85 8.72
CA TYR A 120 -18.87 11.09 9.49
C TYR A 120 -19.93 11.03 10.60
N GLU A 121 -21.15 10.57 10.29
CA GLU A 121 -22.25 10.42 11.24
C GLU A 121 -21.90 9.47 12.40
N TYR A 122 -21.19 8.39 12.10
CA TYR A 122 -20.83 7.34 13.05
C TYR A 122 -19.33 7.34 13.40
N GLY A 123 -18.64 8.47 13.27
CA GLY A 123 -17.18 8.57 13.45
C GLY A 123 -16.65 7.91 14.73
N PRO A 124 -17.18 8.26 15.93
CA PRO A 124 -16.75 7.62 17.17
C PRO A 124 -16.96 6.10 17.20
N LEU A 125 -18.10 5.62 16.69
CA LEU A 125 -18.39 4.19 16.63
C LEU A 125 -17.45 3.48 15.64
N SER A 126 -17.16 4.11 14.50
CA SER A 126 -16.21 3.59 13.51
C SER A 126 -14.80 3.46 14.09
N CYS A 127 -14.36 4.44 14.88
CA CYS A 127 -13.09 4.36 15.63
C CYS A 127 -13.08 3.21 16.64
N ILE A 128 -14.15 3.04 17.42
CA ILE A 128 -14.25 1.95 18.40
C ILE A 128 -14.20 0.59 17.69
N LEU A 129 -14.94 0.42 16.60
CA LEU A 129 -14.91 -0.82 15.82
C LEU A 129 -13.50 -1.07 15.24
N LEU A 130 -12.87 -0.05 14.67
CA LEU A 130 -11.52 -0.16 14.12
C LEU A 130 -10.49 -0.56 15.19
N PHE A 131 -10.43 0.17 16.30
CA PHE A 131 -9.37 0.02 17.31
C PHE A 131 -9.63 -1.11 18.31
N CYS A 132 -10.90 -1.40 18.61
CA CYS A 132 -11.26 -2.37 19.65
C CYS A 132 -11.76 -3.71 19.10
N ALA A 133 -12.06 -3.82 17.80
CA ALA A 133 -12.46 -5.08 17.18
C ALA A 133 -11.57 -5.45 15.98
N SER A 134 -11.60 -4.66 14.90
CA SER A 134 -10.93 -5.03 13.64
C SER A 134 -9.42 -5.17 13.78
N LEU A 135 -8.73 -4.21 14.40
CA LEU A 135 -7.29 -4.29 14.60
C LEU A 135 -6.88 -5.47 15.50
N PRO A 136 -7.50 -5.67 16.70
CA PRO A 136 -7.25 -6.87 17.50
C PRO A 136 -7.47 -8.17 16.73
N GLU A 137 -8.55 -8.28 15.94
CA GLU A 137 -8.85 -9.47 15.15
C GLU A 137 -7.76 -9.75 14.09
N CYS A 138 -7.28 -8.71 13.40
CA CYS A 138 -6.18 -8.83 12.44
C CYS A 138 -4.87 -9.36 13.06
N TYR A 139 -4.66 -9.17 14.37
CA TYR A 139 -3.46 -9.65 15.07
C TYR A 139 -3.58 -11.08 15.60
N VAL A 140 -4.78 -11.68 15.57
CA VAL A 140 -4.99 -13.09 15.93
C VAL A 140 -4.76 -14.01 14.71
N LEU A 141 -4.84 -13.47 13.49
CA LEU A 141 -4.62 -14.22 12.26
C LEU A 141 -3.12 -14.49 12.01
N PRO A 142 -2.67 -15.76 11.95
CA PRO A 142 -1.24 -16.10 11.95
C PRO A 142 -0.45 -15.49 10.79
N ASP A 143 -1.02 -15.51 9.58
CA ASP A 143 -0.33 -15.04 8.37
C ASP A 143 -0.13 -13.52 8.37
N LEU A 144 -1.11 -12.76 8.89
CA LEU A 144 -1.02 -11.30 9.01
C LEU A 144 -0.12 -10.86 10.17
N ALA A 145 -0.24 -11.54 11.32
CA ALA A 145 0.58 -11.25 12.49
C ALA A 145 2.06 -11.57 12.25
N THR A 146 2.38 -12.61 11.47
CA THR A 146 3.76 -13.04 11.22
C THR A 146 4.58 -11.98 10.47
N VAL A 147 4.00 -11.32 9.46
CA VAL A 147 4.69 -10.26 8.71
C VAL A 147 5.00 -9.06 9.60
N LEU A 148 4.03 -8.65 10.41
CA LEU A 148 4.19 -7.49 11.30
C LEU A 148 5.12 -7.78 12.49
N HIS A 149 5.10 -9.01 13.00
CA HIS A 149 6.03 -9.47 14.03
C HIS A 149 7.47 -9.50 13.48
N ARG A 150 7.69 -10.10 12.30
CA ARG A 150 9.02 -10.13 11.65
C ARG A 150 9.57 -8.76 11.30
N ALA A 151 8.70 -7.82 10.91
CA ALA A 151 9.09 -6.43 10.64
C ALA A 151 9.31 -5.58 11.93
N GLY A 152 9.18 -6.17 13.13
CA GLY A 152 9.30 -5.47 14.41
C GLY A 152 8.14 -4.52 14.73
N GLN A 153 7.14 -4.43 13.85
CA GLN A 153 6.06 -3.45 13.90
C GLN A 153 5.02 -3.75 14.99
N LEU A 154 4.89 -5.01 15.42
CA LEU A 154 3.98 -5.39 16.50
C LEU A 154 4.55 -5.20 17.91
N GLU A 155 5.86 -5.28 18.07
CA GLU A 155 6.51 -5.29 19.40
C GLU A 155 7.22 -3.98 19.74
N GLN A 156 7.84 -3.33 18.75
CA GLN A 156 8.65 -2.13 18.97
C GLN A 156 7.90 -0.84 18.58
N HIS A 157 6.86 -0.95 17.75
CA HIS A 157 6.15 0.18 17.14
C HIS A 157 4.62 0.03 17.11
N THR A 158 4.04 -0.65 18.11
CA THR A 158 2.60 -0.99 18.14
C THR A 158 1.71 0.25 18.03
N GLU A 159 2.00 1.31 18.79
CA GLU A 159 1.23 2.56 18.72
C GLU A 159 1.36 3.27 17.37
N TYR A 160 2.55 3.22 16.77
CA TYR A 160 2.80 3.80 15.46
C TYR A 160 1.99 3.08 14.38
N ARG A 161 1.88 1.74 14.42
CA ARG A 161 1.04 0.97 13.50
C ARG A 161 -0.45 1.26 13.67
N ILE A 162 -0.92 1.37 14.91
CA ILE A 162 -2.32 1.74 15.19
C ILE A 162 -2.65 3.09 14.55
N ARG A 163 -1.77 4.09 14.71
CA ARG A 163 -1.93 5.41 14.07
C ARG A 163 -1.81 5.33 12.55
N SER A 164 -0.91 4.50 12.02
CA SER A 164 -0.71 4.33 10.57
C SER A 164 -1.95 3.77 9.88
N THR A 165 -2.63 2.77 10.47
CA THR A 165 -3.89 2.26 9.91
C THR A 165 -4.98 3.32 9.92
N ALA A 166 -5.08 4.13 10.98
CA ALA A 166 -5.99 5.26 10.99
C ALA A 166 -5.62 6.31 9.93
N ALA A 167 -4.33 6.61 9.76
CA ALA A 167 -3.84 7.51 8.72
C ALA A 167 -4.13 7.01 7.28
N MET A 168 -4.45 5.73 7.09
CA MET A 168 -4.94 5.19 5.82
C MET A 168 -6.46 5.36 5.66
N ILE A 169 -7.24 5.03 6.70
CA ILE A 169 -8.71 4.99 6.62
C ILE A 169 -9.32 6.39 6.59
N PHE A 170 -8.83 7.30 7.43
CA PHE A 170 -9.44 8.62 7.56
C PHE A 170 -9.38 9.43 6.26
N PRO A 171 -8.23 9.61 5.58
CA PRO A 171 -8.19 10.37 4.33
C PRO A 171 -9.17 9.83 3.27
N VAL A 172 -9.28 8.50 3.17
CA VAL A 172 -10.18 7.82 2.22
C VAL A 172 -11.66 8.05 2.55
N MET A 173 -12.02 8.04 3.82
CA MET A 173 -13.42 8.10 4.28
C MET A 173 -13.91 9.52 4.57
N MET A 174 -13.02 10.50 4.62
CA MET A 174 -13.39 11.91 4.71
C MET A 174 -14.08 12.36 3.43
N ARG A 175 -14.89 13.42 3.54
CA ARG A 175 -15.67 13.94 2.41
C ARG A 175 -14.75 14.26 1.23
N GLY A 176 -15.03 13.67 0.08
CA GLY A 176 -14.23 13.85 -1.13
C GLY A 176 -12.95 13.00 -1.20
N GLY A 177 -12.62 12.23 -0.17
CA GLY A 177 -11.33 11.54 0.03
C GLY A 177 -10.82 10.67 -1.13
N LEU A 178 -11.75 10.09 -1.90
CA LEU A 178 -11.42 9.30 -3.09
C LEU A 178 -11.85 9.95 -4.41
N SER A 179 -12.75 10.92 -4.35
CA SER A 179 -13.50 11.38 -5.53
C SER A 179 -13.26 12.85 -5.89
N ASP A 180 -12.74 13.65 -4.96
CA ASP A 180 -12.41 15.05 -5.16
C ASP A 180 -10.92 15.20 -5.54
N ALA A 181 -10.64 16.17 -6.39
CA ALA A 181 -9.30 16.54 -6.79
C ALA A 181 -8.48 17.12 -5.63
N SER A 182 -9.10 17.72 -4.60
CA SER A 182 -8.38 18.32 -3.47
C SER A 182 -7.85 17.34 -2.43
N GLY A 183 -8.13 16.05 -2.58
CA GLY A 183 -7.83 15.04 -1.57
C GLY A 183 -9.13 14.48 -1.05
#